data_AF-A0A3D3CTZ2-F1
#
_entry.id   AF-A0A3D3CTZ2-F1
#
_cell.length_a   1.000
_cell.length_b   1.000
_cell.length_c   1.000
_cell.angle_alpha   90.00
_cell.angle_beta   90.00
_cell.angle_gamma   90.00
#
_symmetry.space_group_name_H-M   'P 1'
#
loop_
_entity.id
_entity.type
_entity.pdbx_description
1 polymer ?
#
loop_
_entity_poly.entity_id
_entity_poly.type
_entity_poly.pdbx_seq_one_letter_code
_entity_poly.pdbx_strand_id
1 'polypeptide(L)'
;MADLKHWEVWLLTGSQHLYGTETLKLVQDHAGVIAQALNENSLMPVRVVCKSIVTTPEEIYRACADANNQTACIGLITWMHTFSPAKMWITGLKILRKPILHLHTQFNREIPWSSLDMDFMNLNQSA
;
A
#
# COMPACT_ATOMS: atom_id res chain seq x y z
N MET A 1 -10.22 17.90 -21.59
CA MET A 1 -10.18 17.62 -20.14
C MET A 1 -8.92 18.27 -19.57
N ALA A 2 -8.97 18.79 -18.35
CA ALA A 2 -7.77 19.29 -17.68
C ALA A 2 -6.78 18.14 -17.43
N ASP A 3 -5.48 18.38 -17.60
CA ASP A 3 -4.44 17.42 -17.26
C ASP A 3 -4.32 17.30 -15.74
N LEU A 4 -4.62 16.11 -15.20
CA LEU A 4 -4.60 15.83 -13.77
C LEU A 4 -3.30 15.11 -13.31
N LYS A 5 -2.33 14.90 -14.21
CA LYS A 5 -1.08 14.18 -13.91
C LYS A 5 -0.11 14.94 -12.98
N HIS A 6 -0.43 16.17 -12.61
CA HIS A 6 0.27 16.91 -11.56
C HIS A 6 -0.19 16.53 -10.14
N TRP A 7 -1.34 15.85 -10.01
CA TRP A 7 -1.81 15.29 -8.75
C TRP A 7 -1.33 13.86 -8.57
N GLU A 8 -1.22 13.46 -7.31
CA GLU A 8 -0.73 12.15 -6.89
C GLU A 8 -1.73 11.49 -5.94
N VAL A 9 -1.92 10.18 -6.10
CA VAL A 9 -2.43 9.30 -5.05
C VAL A 9 -1.29 8.41 -4.58
N TRP A 10 -1.16 8.23 -3.27
CA TRP A 10 -0.10 7.42 -2.70
C TRP A 10 -0.59 6.01 -2.42
N LEU A 11 0.15 5.00 -2.90
CA LEU A 11 -0.04 3.61 -2.49
C LEU A 11 0.75 3.38 -1.19
N LEU A 12 0.03 3.07 -0.12
CA LEU A 12 0.58 2.77 1.20
C LEU A 12 0.27 1.32 1.57
N THR A 13 1.32 0.49 1.59
CA THR A 13 1.18 -0.94 1.84
C THR A 13 1.51 -1.28 3.29
N GLY A 14 0.57 -1.94 3.97
CA GLY A 14 0.70 -2.35 5.37
C GLY A 14 1.29 -3.75 5.53
N SER A 15 2.16 -3.90 6.52
CA SER A 15 2.68 -5.20 6.99
C SER A 15 3.02 -5.14 8.49
N GLN A 16 3.87 -6.04 8.98
CA GLN A 16 4.43 -6.07 10.33
C GLN A 16 5.82 -6.73 10.36
N HIS A 17 6.66 -6.36 11.32
CA HIS A 17 8.03 -6.88 11.44
C HIS A 17 8.15 -8.39 11.69
N LEU A 18 7.08 -9.04 12.19
CA LEU A 18 7.09 -10.47 12.52
C LEU A 18 7.38 -11.37 11.31
N TYR A 19 7.21 -10.87 10.09
CA TYR A 19 7.44 -11.63 8.85
C TYR A 19 8.90 -11.69 8.40
N GLY A 20 9.82 -10.95 9.05
CA GLY A 20 11.24 -10.92 8.67
C GLY A 20 11.56 -10.05 7.46
N THR A 21 12.82 -9.67 7.32
CA THR A 21 13.29 -8.69 6.33
C THR A 21 13.12 -9.15 4.88
N GLU A 22 13.29 -10.45 4.62
CA GLU A 22 13.13 -11.03 3.27
C GLU A 22 11.69 -10.92 2.78
N THR A 23 10.72 -11.29 3.63
CA THR A 23 9.28 -11.14 3.33
C THR A 23 8.91 -9.68 3.13
N LEU A 24 9.40 -8.78 4.00
CA LEU A 24 9.15 -7.34 3.86
C LEU A 24 9.70 -6.77 2.54
N LYS A 25 10.85 -7.27 2.08
CA LYS A 25 11.39 -6.89 0.77
C LYS A 25 10.46 -7.34 -0.37
N LEU A 26 9.95 -8.57 -0.32
CA LEU A 26 8.98 -9.06 -1.32
C LEU A 26 7.67 -8.25 -1.29
N VAL A 27 7.18 -7.88 -0.11
CA VAL A 27 6.00 -7.00 0.02
C VAL A 27 6.26 -5.64 -0.63
N GLN A 28 7.44 -5.05 -0.42
CA GLN A 28 7.83 -3.79 -1.04
C GLN A 28 7.94 -3.91 -2.57
N ASP A 29 8.51 -5.00 -3.07
CA ASP A 29 8.63 -5.27 -4.50
C ASP A 29 7.24 -5.41 -5.14
N HIS A 30 6.35 -6.21 -4.53
CA HIS A 30 4.96 -6.36 -4.98
C HIS A 30 4.18 -5.03 -4.99
N ALA A 31 4.34 -4.20 -3.96
CA ALA A 31 3.73 -2.87 -3.90
C ALA A 31 4.23 -1.97 -5.04
N GLY A 32 5.53 -2.02 -5.35
CA GLY A 32 6.14 -1.29 -6.47
C GLY A 32 5.53 -1.68 -7.81
N VAL A 33 5.39 -2.99 -8.07
CA VAL A 33 4.78 -3.51 -9.31
C VAL A 33 3.32 -3.04 -9.44
N ILE A 34 2.52 -3.15 -8.38
CA ILE A 34 1.12 -2.70 -8.41
C ILE A 34 1.02 -1.20 -8.66
N ALA A 35 1.82 -0.39 -7.95
CA ALA A 35 1.81 1.06 -8.14
C ALA A 35 2.20 1.45 -9.57
N GLN A 36 3.22 0.80 -10.15
CA GLN A 36 3.66 1.04 -11.52
C GLN A 36 2.55 0.69 -12.51
N ALA A 37 1.95 -0.50 -12.39
CA ALA A 37 0.87 -0.94 -13.27
C ALA A 37 -0.34 0.01 -13.21
N LEU A 38 -0.70 0.51 -12.01
CA LEU A 38 -1.77 1.49 -11.85
C LEU A 38 -1.39 2.86 -12.43
N ASN A 39 -0.13 3.28 -12.31
CA ASN A 39 0.35 4.56 -12.82
C ASN A 39 0.42 4.61 -14.36
N GLU A 40 0.78 3.48 -14.98
CA GLU A 40 0.87 3.31 -16.44
C GLU A 40 -0.49 3.10 -17.11
N ASN A 41 -1.53 2.78 -16.35
CA ASN A 41 -2.87 2.60 -16.87
C ASN A 41 -3.43 3.91 -17.44
N SER A 42 -3.82 3.91 -18.72
CA SER A 42 -4.36 5.09 -19.42
C SER A 42 -5.66 5.62 -18.81
N LEU A 43 -6.41 4.79 -18.07
CA LEU A 43 -7.63 5.18 -17.37
C LEU A 43 -7.33 5.88 -16.04
N MET A 44 -6.10 5.84 -15.54
CA MET A 44 -5.71 6.52 -14.31
C MET A 44 -5.41 8.00 -14.61
N PRO A 45 -6.25 8.95 -14.17
CA PRO A 45 -6.10 10.37 -14.55
C PRO A 45 -4.96 11.07 -13.79
N VAL A 46 -4.55 10.53 -12.65
CA VAL A 46 -3.50 11.07 -11.77
C VAL A 46 -2.26 10.17 -11.77
N ARG A 47 -1.21 10.57 -11.05
CA ARG A 47 -0.05 9.72 -10.81
C ARG A 47 -0.27 8.83 -9.60
N VAL A 48 0.21 7.59 -9.66
CA VAL A 48 0.25 6.69 -8.50
C VAL A 48 1.69 6.60 -8.00
N VAL A 49 1.91 6.95 -6.73
CA VAL A 49 3.23 6.98 -6.11
C VAL A 49 3.31 5.88 -5.07
N CYS A 50 4.20 4.91 -5.28
CA CYS A 50 4.51 3.90 -4.27
C CYS A 50 5.27 4.56 -3.11
N LYS A 51 4.76 4.40 -1.89
CA LYS A 51 5.49 4.75 -0.68
C LYS A 51 6.21 3.52 -0.14
N SER A 52 7.15 3.74 0.79
CA SER A 52 7.72 2.65 1.57
C SER A 52 6.62 1.91 2.32
N ILE A 53 6.75 0.59 2.43
CA ILE A 53 5.86 -0.20 3.28
C ILE A 53 5.91 0.32 4.73
N VAL A 54 4.80 0.16 5.45
CA VAL A 54 4.69 0.58 6.85
C VAL A 54 4.41 -0.60 7.74
N THR A 55 5.15 -0.68 8.84
CA THR A 55 5.20 -1.83 9.75
C THR A 55 5.05 -1.47 11.22
N THR A 56 5.13 -0.16 11.55
CA THR A 56 4.97 0.39 12.89
C THR A 56 3.93 1.50 12.95
N PRO A 57 3.36 1.78 14.14
CA PRO A 57 2.47 2.94 14.34
C PRO A 57 3.12 4.27 13.94
N GLU A 58 4.41 4.45 14.22
CA GLU A 58 5.16 5.67 13.94
C GLU A 58 5.36 5.88 12.44
N GLU A 59 5.66 4.82 11.68
CA GLU A 59 5.76 4.86 10.21
C GLU A 59 4.42 5.21 9.58
N ILE A 60 3.32 4.58 10.04
CA ILE A 60 1.97 4.87 9.54
C ILE A 60 1.60 6.33 9.84
N TYR A 61 1.85 6.79 11.07
CA TYR A 61 1.60 8.17 11.48
C TYR A 61 2.36 9.17 10.59
N ARG A 62 3.66 8.94 10.38
CA ARG A 62 4.50 9.79 9.53
C ARG A 62 3.98 9.81 8.08
N ALA A 63 3.65 8.65 7.51
CA ALA A 63 3.10 8.57 6.17
C ALA A 63 1.78 9.37 6.02
N CYS A 64 0.88 9.28 7.01
CA CYS A 64 -0.35 10.08 7.02
C CYS A 64 -0.09 11.58 7.21
N ALA A 65 0.86 11.95 8.06
CA ALA A 65 1.26 13.35 8.27
C ALA A 65 1.89 13.96 7.00
N ASP A 66 2.77 13.22 6.35
CA ASP A 66 3.40 13.61 5.08
C ASP A 66 2.36 13.78 3.97
N ALA A 67 1.40 12.85 3.89
CA ALA A 67 0.31 12.93 2.92
C ALA A 67 -0.56 14.18 3.11
N ASN A 68 -0.81 14.59 4.36
CA ASN A 68 -1.53 15.82 4.66
C ASN A 68 -0.79 17.08 4.20
N ASN A 69 0.53 17.09 4.38
CA ASN A 69 1.39 18.24 4.07
C ASN A 69 1.79 18.32 2.59
N GLN A 70 1.71 17.22 1.85
CA GLN A 70 1.97 17.22 0.42
C GLN A 70 0.76 17.80 -0.34
N THR A 71 0.95 18.97 -0.95
CA THR A 71 -0.10 19.63 -1.75
C THR A 71 -0.54 18.75 -2.92
N ALA A 72 0.40 18.13 -3.63
CA ALA A 72 0.09 17.26 -4.77
C ALA A 72 -0.63 15.96 -4.39
N CYS A 73 -0.54 15.53 -3.12
CA CYS A 73 -1.17 14.30 -2.64
C CYS A 73 -2.67 14.56 -2.39
N ILE A 74 -3.52 13.95 -3.21
CA ILE A 74 -4.97 14.14 -3.13
C ILE A 74 -5.69 12.97 -2.44
N GLY A 75 -4.99 11.88 -2.13
CA GLY A 75 -5.58 10.72 -1.47
C GLY A 75 -4.58 9.60 -1.21
N LEU A 76 -4.97 8.66 -0.35
CA LEU A 76 -4.24 7.43 -0.09
C LEU A 76 -5.00 6.22 -0.64
N ILE A 77 -4.29 5.33 -1.30
CA ILE A 77 -4.71 3.96 -1.56
C ILE A 77 -3.99 3.10 -0.53
N THR A 78 -4.72 2.39 0.33
CA THR A 78 -4.14 1.46 1.30
C THR A 78 -4.35 0.03 0.86
N TRP A 79 -3.33 -0.80 1.02
CA TRP A 79 -3.40 -2.24 0.75
C TRP A 79 -2.66 -3.01 1.85
N MET A 80 -3.36 -3.89 2.55
CA MET A 80 -2.76 -4.75 3.57
C MET A 80 -2.28 -6.03 2.88
N HIS A 81 -1.02 -6.05 2.44
CA HIS A 81 -0.45 -7.20 1.71
C HIS A 81 -0.38 -8.43 2.62
N THR A 82 0.19 -8.23 3.80
CA THR A 82 0.13 -9.21 4.89
C THR A 82 -0.80 -8.70 5.99
N PHE A 83 -0.97 -9.48 7.05
CA PHE A 83 -1.62 -8.96 8.27
C PHE A 83 -0.86 -7.73 8.80
N SER A 84 -1.57 -6.62 8.98
CA SER A 84 -1.08 -5.40 9.60
C SER A 84 -2.02 -5.03 10.75
N PRO A 85 -1.63 -5.24 12.02
CA PRO A 85 -2.51 -5.00 13.16
C PRO A 85 -3.17 -3.61 13.14
N ALA A 86 -4.50 -3.57 13.02
CA ALA A 86 -5.25 -2.33 12.81
C ALA A 86 -5.06 -1.28 13.91
N LYS A 87 -4.68 -1.69 15.14
CA LYS A 87 -4.33 -0.74 16.22
C LYS A 87 -3.18 0.19 15.86
N MET A 88 -2.23 -0.25 15.04
CA MET A 88 -1.10 0.58 14.59
C MET A 88 -1.57 1.75 13.71
N TRP A 89 -2.70 1.58 13.02
CA TRP A 89 -3.24 2.57 12.09
C TRP A 89 -4.05 3.68 12.77
N ILE A 90 -4.49 3.49 14.01
CA ILE A 90 -5.45 4.39 14.69
C ILE A 90 -4.95 5.84 14.71
N THR A 91 -3.70 6.07 15.12
CA THR A 91 -3.16 7.42 15.26
C THR A 91 -2.95 8.10 13.90
N GLY A 92 -2.46 7.37 12.90
CA GLY A 92 -2.31 7.88 11.53
C GLY A 92 -3.66 8.21 10.89
N LEU A 93 -4.63 7.30 10.95
CA LEU A 93 -5.96 7.52 10.38
C LEU A 93 -6.72 8.65 11.08
N LYS A 94 -6.53 8.84 12.39
CA LYS A 94 -7.15 9.97 13.14
C LYS A 94 -6.68 11.34 12.66
N ILE A 95 -5.43 11.46 12.21
CA ILE A 95 -4.89 12.74 11.73
C ILE A 95 -5.07 12.94 10.22
N LEU A 96 -5.35 11.87 9.47
CA LEU A 96 -5.45 11.92 8.02
C LEU A 96 -6.62 12.80 7.58
N ARG A 97 -6.33 13.80 6.75
CA ARG A 97 -7.30 14.75 6.18
C ARG A 97 -7.49 14.58 4.67
N LYS A 98 -6.85 13.55 4.10
CA LYS A 98 -6.98 13.17 2.69
C LYS A 98 -7.94 11.97 2.57
N PRO A 99 -8.74 11.88 1.49
CA PRO A 99 -9.55 10.70 1.20
C PRO A 99 -8.71 9.41 1.20
N ILE A 100 -9.33 8.32 1.63
CA ILE A 100 -8.73 6.99 1.68
C ILE A 100 -9.57 6.01 0.84
N LEU A 101 -8.87 5.18 0.07
CA LEU A 101 -9.43 4.02 -0.61
C LEU A 101 -8.72 2.78 -0.07
N HIS A 102 -9.47 1.85 0.50
CA HIS A 102 -8.93 0.54 0.89
C HIS A 102 -9.02 -0.42 -0.31
N LEU A 103 -7.88 -0.68 -0.94
CA LEU A 103 -7.78 -1.59 -2.08
C LEU A 103 -7.59 -3.02 -1.56
N HIS A 104 -8.72 -3.72 -1.45
CA HIS A 104 -8.73 -5.13 -1.10
C HIS A 104 -8.40 -5.97 -2.34
N THR A 105 -7.12 -6.30 -2.49
CA THR A 105 -6.56 -7.01 -3.65
C THR A 105 -5.53 -8.05 -3.20
N GLN A 106 -5.09 -8.89 -4.12
CA GLN A 106 -3.97 -9.81 -3.97
C GLN A 106 -2.97 -9.60 -5.12
N PHE A 107 -1.69 -9.91 -4.91
CA PHE A 107 -0.68 -9.83 -5.98
C PHE A 107 -0.93 -10.90 -7.06
N ASN A 108 -1.15 -12.15 -6.63
CA ASN A 108 -1.44 -13.27 -7.51
C ASN A 108 -2.94 -13.34 -7.84
N ARG A 109 -3.27 -13.51 -9.12
CA ARG A 109 -4.64 -13.75 -9.58
C ARG A 109 -5.16 -15.14 -9.20
N GLU A 110 -4.29 -16.14 -9.28
CA GLU A 110 -4.63 -17.55 -9.08
C GLU A 110 -3.85 -18.12 -7.90
N ILE A 111 -4.44 -19.12 -7.24
CA ILE A 111 -3.79 -19.87 -6.17
C ILE A 111 -2.85 -20.91 -6.81
N PRO A 112 -1.56 -20.93 -6.46
CA PRO A 112 -0.61 -21.88 -7.04
C PRO A 112 -0.72 -23.26 -6.37
N TRP A 113 -1.79 -24.01 -6.67
CA TRP A 113 -2.15 -25.26 -5.97
C TRP A 113 -1.03 -26.30 -5.85
N SER A 114 -0.17 -26.41 -6.86
CA SER A 114 0.92 -27.40 -6.88
C SER A 114 2.14 -27.00 -6.06
N SER A 115 2.29 -25.72 -5.72
CA SER A 115 3.46 -25.18 -5.01
C SER A 115 3.08 -24.32 -3.80
N LEU A 116 1.84 -24.43 -3.32
CA LEU A 116 1.36 -23.70 -2.15
C LEU A 116 2.04 -24.25 -0.90
N ASP A 117 2.72 -23.37 -0.17
CA ASP A 117 3.36 -23.66 1.10
C ASP A 117 3.09 -22.56 2.14
N MET A 118 3.66 -22.73 3.34
CA MET A 118 3.48 -21.77 4.42
C MET A 118 4.16 -20.42 4.17
N ASP A 119 5.21 -20.38 3.34
CA ASP A 119 5.89 -19.13 3.00
C ASP A 119 5.00 -18.28 2.08
N PHE A 120 4.38 -18.91 1.08
CA PHE A 120 3.36 -18.27 0.25
C PHE A 120 2.19 -17.78 1.09
N MET A 121 1.70 -18.62 2.01
CA MET A 121 0.60 -18.27 2.90
C MET A 121 0.97 -17.15 3.86
N ASN A 122 2.23 -17.02 4.31
CA ASN A 122 2.67 -15.92 5.18
C ASN A 122 2.83 -14.60 4.43
N LEU A 123 3.22 -14.66 3.16
CA LEU A 123 3.41 -13.50 2.30
C LEU A 123 2.09 -12.93 1.75
N ASN A 124 1.13 -13.77 1.35
CA ASN A 124 -0.06 -13.33 0.61
C ASN A 124 -1.33 -13.44 1.48
N GLN A 125 -1.44 -12.57 2.51
CA GLN A 125 -2.49 -12.63 3.54
C GLN A 125 -3.46 -11.43 3.49
N SER A 126 -3.79 -10.96 2.29
CA SER A 126 -4.76 -9.87 2.14
C SER A 126 -6.21 -10.28 2.34
N ALA A 127 -6.51 -11.59 2.32
CA ALA A 127 -7.84 -12.17 2.45
C ALA A 127 -8.47 -11.99 3.85
#